data_AF-A0A3G6PDH3-F1
#
_entry.id   AF-A0A3G6PDH3-F1
#
_cell.length_a   1.000
_cell.length_b   1.000
_cell.length_c   1.000
_cell.angle_alpha   90.00
_cell.angle_beta   90.00
_cell.angle_gamma   90.00
#
_symmetry.space_group_name_H-M   'P 1'
#
loop_
_entity.id
_entity.type
_entity.pdbx_description
1 polymer ?
#
loop_
_entity_poly.entity_id
_entity_poly.type
_entity_poly.pdbx_seq_one_letter_code
_entity_poly.pdbx_strand_id
1 'polypeptide(L)'
;MKKQLLLFAFSALALTSCKDDNLQAYEMDIMKGDWKIVKTEVISGKDNKTVLETDVATGCEIKNTLFFRTDFYVSYSAYVGTGADCQMVTKSEGSYTYDEGTKLLGIKFDKEANMNYKVDILTGQDLRLAQQFGNYDRDGDKIPDITYITYKR
;
A
#
# COMPACT_ATOMS: atom_id res chain seq x y z
N MET A 1 -11.04 -68.53 12.03
CA MET A 1 -11.17 -67.40 11.08
C MET A 1 -10.57 -66.17 11.74
N LYS A 2 -9.43 -65.68 11.24
CA LYS A 2 -8.64 -64.59 11.85
C LYS A 2 -9.27 -63.24 11.51
N LYS A 3 -9.69 -62.46 12.51
CA LYS A 3 -10.10 -61.06 12.33
C LYS A 3 -8.85 -60.18 12.43
N GLN A 4 -8.42 -59.65 11.30
CA GLN A 4 -7.32 -58.69 11.19
C GLN A 4 -7.80 -57.34 11.75
N LEU A 5 -7.15 -56.85 12.80
CA LEU A 5 -7.37 -55.51 13.35
C LEU A 5 -6.64 -54.52 12.44
N LEU A 6 -7.39 -53.75 11.64
CA LEU A 6 -6.86 -52.66 10.83
C LEU A 6 -6.46 -51.50 11.77
N LEU A 7 -5.15 -51.29 11.95
CA LEU A 7 -4.62 -50.06 12.53
C LEU A 7 -4.81 -48.93 11.51
N PHE A 8 -5.63 -47.94 11.85
CA PHE A 8 -5.63 -46.66 11.17
C PHE A 8 -4.34 -45.92 11.53
N ALA A 9 -3.40 -45.88 10.60
CA ALA A 9 -2.26 -44.99 10.66
C ALA A 9 -2.77 -43.55 10.54
N PHE A 10 -2.70 -42.79 11.63
CA PHE A 10 -2.87 -41.34 11.59
C PHE A 10 -1.68 -40.74 10.86
N SER A 11 -1.82 -40.53 9.55
CA SER A 11 -0.95 -39.63 8.80
C SER A 11 -1.25 -38.19 9.21
N ALA A 12 -0.69 -37.77 10.35
CA ALA A 12 -0.57 -36.38 10.75
C ALA A 12 0.63 -35.72 10.04
N LEU A 13 0.64 -35.77 8.71
CA LEU A 13 1.65 -35.10 7.89
C LEU A 13 0.95 -34.12 6.95
N ALA A 14 1.42 -32.87 7.03
CA ALA A 14 1.11 -31.69 6.21
C ALA A 14 -0.13 -30.86 6.59
N LEU A 15 -0.05 -30.11 7.70
CA LEU A 15 -0.86 -28.90 7.94
C LEU A 15 -0.04 -27.60 7.99
N THR A 16 1.21 -27.61 7.52
CA THR A 16 2.13 -26.45 7.68
C THR A 16 2.33 -25.61 6.40
N SER A 17 1.47 -25.67 5.39
CA SER A 17 1.73 -24.92 4.13
C SER A 17 0.53 -24.18 3.51
N CYS A 18 -0.58 -23.98 4.23
CA CYS A 18 -1.77 -23.31 3.66
C CYS A 18 -2.20 -22.08 4.47
N LYS A 19 -1.27 -21.23 4.92
CA LYS A 19 -1.64 -20.08 5.77
C LYS A 19 -1.21 -18.68 5.32
N ASP A 20 -0.18 -18.50 4.49
CA ASP A 20 0.26 -17.14 4.10
C ASP A 20 -0.21 -16.70 2.71
N ASP A 21 -0.02 -17.53 1.67
CA ASP A 21 -0.33 -17.13 0.28
C ASP A 21 -1.78 -16.65 0.08
N ASN A 22 -2.73 -17.18 0.86
CA ASN A 22 -4.14 -16.79 0.77
C ASN A 22 -4.39 -15.36 1.29
N LEU A 23 -3.67 -14.92 2.32
CA LEU A 23 -3.89 -13.59 2.91
C LEU A 23 -3.29 -12.50 2.03
N GLN A 24 -2.08 -12.73 1.50
CA GLN A 24 -1.46 -11.81 0.55
C GLN A 24 -2.33 -11.63 -0.69
N ALA A 25 -2.79 -12.73 -1.30
CA ALA A 25 -3.66 -12.67 -2.46
C ALA A 25 -4.99 -11.95 -2.16
N TYR A 26 -5.58 -12.17 -0.98
CA TYR A 26 -6.78 -11.47 -0.55
C TYR A 26 -6.56 -9.95 -0.40
N GLU A 27 -5.46 -9.53 0.22
CA GLU A 27 -5.17 -8.10 0.39
C GLU A 27 -4.77 -7.44 -0.93
N MET A 28 -4.05 -8.14 -1.81
CA MET A 28 -3.81 -7.69 -3.18
C MET A 28 -5.13 -7.56 -3.96
N ASP A 29 -6.11 -8.43 -3.71
CA ASP A 29 -7.45 -8.32 -4.30
C ASP A 29 -8.21 -7.07 -3.79
N ILE A 30 -8.03 -6.69 -2.53
CA ILE A 30 -8.55 -5.43 -1.98
C ILE A 30 -7.81 -4.24 -2.61
N MET A 31 -6.48 -4.31 -2.72
CA MET A 31 -5.60 -3.25 -3.22
C MET A 31 -5.79 -2.97 -4.72
N LYS A 32 -6.21 -3.96 -5.51
CA LYS A 32 -6.36 -3.79 -6.97
C LYS A 32 -7.35 -2.67 -7.33
N GLY A 33 -7.10 -2.03 -8.47
CA GLY A 33 -7.94 -0.96 -9.00
C GLY A 33 -7.38 0.42 -8.74
N ASP A 34 -8.22 1.42 -9.00
CA ASP A 34 -7.87 2.83 -8.95
C ASP A 34 -8.00 3.40 -7.53
N TRP A 35 -6.98 4.15 -7.12
CA TRP A 35 -6.94 4.89 -5.87
C TRP A 35 -6.69 6.37 -6.15
N LYS A 36 -7.66 7.21 -5.80
CA LYS A 36 -7.58 8.68 -5.92
C LYS A 36 -6.99 9.28 -4.67
N ILE A 37 -6.00 10.15 -4.82
CA ILE A 37 -5.41 10.86 -3.68
C ILE A 37 -6.45 11.78 -3.05
N VAL A 38 -6.46 11.82 -1.71
CA VAL A 38 -7.34 12.69 -0.92
C VAL A 38 -6.53 13.75 -0.19
N LYS A 39 -5.44 13.33 0.46
CA LYS A 39 -4.56 14.22 1.22
C LYS A 39 -3.21 13.59 1.50
N THR A 40 -2.24 14.43 1.82
CA THR A 40 -1.03 14.05 2.54
C THR A 40 -1.01 14.70 3.92
N GLU A 41 -0.46 13.99 4.89
CA GLU A 41 -0.29 14.49 6.25
C GLU A 41 1.14 14.24 6.69
N VAL A 42 1.74 15.19 7.38
CA VAL A 42 2.98 14.98 8.13
C VAL A 42 2.61 14.73 9.57
N ILE A 43 3.03 13.59 10.10
CA ILE A 43 2.70 13.15 11.45
C ILE A 43 3.98 13.02 12.27
N SER A 44 3.93 13.55 13.49
CA SER A 44 5.06 13.54 14.42
C SER A 44 5.60 12.14 14.61
N GLY A 45 6.90 11.96 14.36
CA GLY A 45 7.56 10.66 14.55
C GLY A 45 7.60 10.21 16.01
N LYS A 46 7.47 11.15 16.96
CA LYS A 46 7.55 10.90 18.40
C LYS A 46 6.38 10.10 18.96
N ASP A 47 5.16 10.38 18.48
CA ASP A 47 3.94 9.74 18.97
C ASP A 47 3.13 9.04 17.87
N ASN A 48 3.51 9.24 16.61
CA ASN A 48 2.85 8.75 15.41
C ASN A 48 1.34 9.08 15.35
N LYS A 49 0.94 10.21 15.92
CA LYS A 49 -0.46 10.65 16.06
C LYS A 49 -0.66 12.14 15.82
N THR A 50 0.25 12.98 16.29
CA THR A 50 0.12 14.43 16.18
C THR A 50 0.34 14.86 14.73
N VAL A 51 -0.70 15.43 14.10
CA VAL A 51 -0.61 15.97 12.75
C VAL A 51 0.07 17.34 12.80
N LEU A 52 1.21 17.46 12.12
CA LEU A 52 1.99 18.70 12.02
C LEU A 52 1.58 19.52 10.80
N GLU A 53 1.22 18.85 9.70
CA GLU A 53 0.84 19.47 8.44
C GLU A 53 -0.19 18.60 7.72
N THR A 54 -1.10 19.24 6.98
CA THR A 54 -2.06 18.56 6.10
C THR A 54 -2.15 19.33 4.78
N ASP A 55 -1.95 18.61 3.69
CA ASP A 55 -2.21 19.09 2.34
C ASP A 55 -3.34 18.26 1.72
N VAL A 56 -4.46 18.91 1.42
CA VAL A 56 -5.65 18.26 0.88
C VAL A 56 -5.63 18.40 -0.63
N ALA A 57 -5.87 17.31 -1.35
CA ALA A 57 -5.96 17.34 -2.80
C ALA A 57 -7.14 18.21 -3.26
N THR A 58 -6.87 19.12 -4.19
CA THR A 58 -7.76 20.11 -4.78
C THR A 58 -7.52 20.25 -6.29
N GLY A 59 -8.41 20.97 -6.99
CA GLY A 59 -8.24 21.24 -8.42
C GLY A 59 -8.16 19.96 -9.25
N CYS A 60 -7.16 19.87 -10.14
CA CYS A 60 -6.97 18.70 -10.99
C CYS A 60 -6.26 17.53 -10.30
N GLU A 61 -5.59 17.76 -9.18
CA GLU A 61 -4.81 16.72 -8.51
C GLU A 61 -5.70 15.64 -7.87
N ILE A 62 -6.97 15.96 -7.60
CA ILE A 62 -7.98 14.97 -7.19
C ILE A 62 -8.21 13.89 -8.26
N LYS A 63 -7.80 14.13 -9.50
CA LYS A 63 -7.86 13.15 -10.59
C LYS A 63 -6.63 12.24 -10.62
N ASN A 64 -5.56 12.57 -9.88
CA ASN A 64 -4.36 11.74 -9.79
C ASN A 64 -4.76 10.34 -9.30
N THR A 65 -4.19 9.33 -9.95
CA THR A 65 -4.60 7.93 -9.74
C THR A 65 -3.38 7.08 -9.54
N LEU A 66 -3.36 6.36 -8.41
CA LEU A 66 -2.47 5.22 -8.19
C LEU A 66 -3.28 3.96 -8.52
N PHE A 67 -2.80 3.15 -9.45
CA PHE A 67 -3.51 1.95 -9.90
C PHE A 67 -2.67 0.71 -9.66
N PHE A 68 -3.28 -0.31 -9.06
CA PHE A 68 -2.65 -1.60 -8.80
C PHE A 68 -3.36 -2.73 -9.55
N ARG A 69 -2.59 -3.73 -9.98
CA ARG A 69 -3.10 -5.03 -10.41
C ARG A 69 -2.57 -6.14 -9.50
N THR A 70 -3.22 -7.29 -9.54
CA THR A 70 -2.82 -8.46 -8.74
C THR A 70 -1.59 -9.19 -9.29
N ASP A 71 -1.11 -8.84 -10.49
CA ASP A 71 0.14 -9.35 -11.07
C ASP A 71 1.34 -8.43 -10.80
N PHE A 72 1.32 -7.72 -9.68
CA PHE A 72 2.40 -6.83 -9.22
C PHE A 72 2.66 -5.60 -10.11
N TYR A 73 1.77 -5.29 -11.05
CA TYR A 73 1.84 -4.05 -11.82
C TYR A 73 1.30 -2.86 -11.02
N VAL A 74 1.98 -1.72 -11.14
CA VAL A 74 1.54 -0.43 -10.60
C VAL A 74 1.70 0.67 -11.63
N SER A 75 0.79 1.64 -11.62
CA SER A 75 0.96 2.87 -12.36
C SER A 75 0.48 4.08 -11.58
N TYR A 76 1.04 5.24 -11.88
CA TYR A 76 0.61 6.53 -11.37
C TYR A 76 0.31 7.47 -12.54
N SER A 77 -0.89 8.06 -12.54
CA SER A 77 -1.28 9.08 -13.51
C SER A 77 -1.43 10.42 -12.82
N ALA A 78 -0.70 11.44 -13.29
CA ALA A 78 -0.75 12.80 -12.77
C ALA A 78 -1.51 13.73 -13.71
N TYR A 79 -2.39 14.55 -13.14
CA TYR A 79 -3.22 15.53 -13.81
C TYR A 79 -2.90 16.92 -13.29
N VAL A 80 -2.80 17.88 -14.21
CA VAL A 80 -2.62 19.31 -13.90
C VAL A 80 -3.60 20.14 -14.74
N GLY A 81 -3.63 21.44 -14.50
CA GLY A 81 -4.53 22.38 -15.14
C GLY A 81 -5.52 22.99 -14.14
N THR A 82 -6.58 23.60 -14.65
CA THR A 82 -7.64 24.20 -13.81
C THR A 82 -9.01 23.99 -14.42
N GLY A 83 -10.02 23.75 -13.57
CA GLY A 83 -11.42 23.61 -13.98
C GLY A 83 -11.63 22.52 -15.04
N ALA A 84 -12.16 22.90 -16.20
CA ALA A 84 -12.44 21.98 -17.30
C ALA A 84 -11.19 21.48 -18.03
N ASP A 85 -10.03 22.15 -17.88
CA ASP A 85 -8.80 21.84 -18.59
C ASP A 85 -7.85 20.92 -17.79
N CYS A 86 -8.41 20.00 -16.99
CA CYS A 86 -7.58 19.00 -16.34
C CYS A 86 -7.09 17.97 -17.35
N GLN A 87 -5.79 17.98 -17.64
CA GLN A 87 -5.15 17.05 -18.57
C GLN A 87 -4.16 16.14 -17.84
N MET A 88 -4.07 14.89 -18.28
CA MET A 88 -3.01 13.99 -17.82
C MET A 88 -1.69 14.45 -18.45
N VAL A 89 -0.70 14.74 -17.60
CA VAL A 89 0.64 15.19 -18.06
C VAL A 89 1.72 14.15 -17.83
N THR A 90 1.45 13.15 -16.99
CA THR A 90 2.42 12.09 -16.71
C THR A 90 1.69 10.79 -16.44
N LYS A 91 2.24 9.71 -16.98
CA LYS A 91 1.91 8.34 -16.59
C LYS A 91 3.23 7.62 -16.31
N SER A 92 3.42 7.19 -15.07
CA SER A 92 4.54 6.35 -14.65
C SER A 92 4.03 4.93 -14.47
N GLU A 93 4.76 3.96 -14.98
CA GLU A 93 4.41 2.54 -14.89
C GLU A 93 5.58 1.79 -14.28
N GLY A 94 5.31 0.64 -13.67
CA GLY A 94 6.33 -0.17 -13.04
C GLY A 94 5.75 -1.37 -12.31
N SER A 95 6.48 -1.82 -11.29
CA SER A 95 6.09 -2.94 -10.46
C SER A 95 6.06 -2.58 -8.98
N TYR A 96 5.31 -3.37 -8.21
CA TYR A 96 5.34 -3.30 -6.76
C TYR A 96 5.63 -4.67 -6.13
N THR A 97 6.06 -4.65 -4.88
CA THR A 97 6.15 -5.82 -4.00
C THR A 97 5.25 -5.59 -2.80
N TYR A 98 4.61 -6.63 -2.30
CA TYR A 98 3.82 -6.54 -1.07
C TYR A 98 4.10 -7.74 -0.18
N ASP A 99 4.26 -7.48 1.11
CA ASP A 99 4.41 -8.49 2.16
C ASP A 99 3.33 -8.25 3.21
N GLU A 100 2.41 -9.20 3.37
CA GLU A 100 1.24 -9.09 4.23
C GLU A 100 1.58 -9.18 5.71
N GLY A 101 2.64 -9.90 6.09
CA GLY A 101 3.09 -10.02 7.47
C GLY A 101 3.68 -8.72 8.02
N THR A 102 4.50 -8.06 7.20
CA THR A 102 5.17 -6.80 7.52
C THR A 102 4.41 -5.58 7.02
N LYS A 103 3.36 -5.75 6.20
CA LYS A 103 2.62 -4.67 5.52
C LYS A 103 3.54 -3.73 4.73
N LEU A 104 4.66 -4.24 4.23
CA LEU A 104 5.62 -3.47 3.46
C LEU A 104 5.20 -3.49 1.98
N LEU A 105 5.00 -2.30 1.42
CA LEU A 105 4.70 -2.08 0.00
C LEU A 105 5.90 -1.36 -0.63
N GLY A 106 6.60 -2.02 -1.54
CA GLY A 106 7.67 -1.42 -2.34
C GLY A 106 7.13 -1.05 -3.70
N ILE A 107 7.21 0.22 -4.12
CA ILE A 107 6.80 0.68 -5.44
C ILE A 107 8.05 1.10 -6.22
N LYS A 108 8.20 0.60 -7.43
CA LYS A 108 9.29 0.96 -8.33
C LYS A 108 8.73 1.31 -9.70
N PHE A 109 8.70 2.60 -10.00
CA PHE A 109 8.46 3.08 -11.36
C PHE A 109 9.72 2.97 -12.22
N ASP A 110 9.53 2.91 -13.53
CA ASP A 110 10.64 2.82 -14.48
C ASP A 110 11.65 3.96 -14.28
N LYS A 111 12.94 3.59 -14.16
CA LYS A 111 14.08 4.50 -13.93
C LYS A 111 14.13 5.16 -12.54
N GLU A 112 13.27 4.76 -11.61
CA GLU A 112 13.30 5.23 -10.23
C GLU A 112 13.87 4.18 -9.26
N ALA A 113 14.33 4.66 -8.10
CA ALA A 113 14.66 3.78 -6.99
C ALA A 113 13.38 3.15 -6.42
N ASN A 114 13.51 1.99 -5.78
CA ASN A 114 12.39 1.39 -5.07
C ASN A 114 12.01 2.26 -3.86
N MET A 115 10.75 2.68 -3.81
CA MET A 115 10.17 3.50 -2.75
C MET A 115 9.35 2.60 -1.82
N ASN A 116 9.79 2.49 -0.57
CA ASN A 116 9.10 1.68 0.42
C ASN A 116 8.06 2.48 1.20
N TYR A 117 6.90 1.86 1.40
CA TYR A 117 5.78 2.36 2.18
C TYR A 117 5.34 1.28 3.17
N LYS A 118 4.87 1.70 4.34
CA LYS A 118 4.08 0.85 5.22
C LYS A 118 2.61 1.05 4.89
N VAL A 119 1.88 -0.03 4.63
CA VAL A 119 0.41 0.03 4.53
C VAL A 119 -0.16 0.17 5.95
N ASP A 120 -0.70 1.35 6.24
CA ASP A 120 -1.31 1.71 7.53
C ASP A 120 -2.80 1.32 7.56
N ILE A 121 -3.50 1.60 6.46
CA ILE A 121 -4.91 1.24 6.27
C ILE A 121 -5.07 0.63 4.88
N LEU A 122 -5.75 -0.52 4.80
CA LEU A 122 -6.21 -1.13 3.56
C LEU A 122 -7.60 -1.71 3.77
N THR A 123 -8.61 -1.06 3.19
CA THR A 123 -9.99 -1.52 3.20
C THR A 123 -10.55 -1.50 1.78
N GLY A 124 -11.81 -1.90 1.62
CA GLY A 124 -12.48 -1.79 0.35
C GLY A 124 -12.80 -0.37 -0.11
N GLN A 125 -12.39 0.69 0.60
CA GLN A 125 -12.68 2.09 0.29
C GLN A 125 -11.51 3.04 0.62
N ASP A 126 -10.63 2.65 1.54
CA ASP A 126 -9.55 3.48 2.05
C ASP A 126 -8.20 2.76 1.92
N LEU A 127 -7.21 3.50 1.41
CA LEU A 127 -5.80 3.11 1.41
C LEU A 127 -5.01 4.23 2.05
N ARG A 128 -4.21 3.90 3.07
CA ARG A 128 -3.30 4.86 3.70
C ARG A 128 -1.90 4.27 3.75
N LEU A 129 -0.95 5.02 3.19
CA LEU A 129 0.45 4.62 3.07
C LEU A 129 1.32 5.56 3.89
N ALA A 130 2.23 5.01 4.69
CA ALA A 130 3.25 5.77 5.40
C ALA A 130 4.59 5.65 4.66
N GLN A 131 5.20 6.76 4.25
CA GLN A 131 6.48 6.77 3.56
C GLN A 131 7.61 6.30 4.49
N GLN A 132 8.52 5.48 3.96
CA GLN A 132 9.74 5.05 4.66
C GLN A 132 11.02 5.71 4.12
N PHE A 133 10.88 6.76 3.32
CA PHE A 133 11.97 7.46 2.66
C PHE A 133 11.72 8.97 2.70
N GLY A 134 12.79 9.77 2.68
CA GLY A 134 12.69 11.23 2.62
C GLY A 134 12.08 11.90 3.87
N ASN A 135 11.84 11.14 4.95
CA ASN A 135 11.35 11.66 6.22
C ASN A 135 12.45 12.44 6.94
N TYR A 136 12.09 13.59 7.52
CA TYR A 136 12.96 14.46 8.30
C TYR A 136 12.16 15.10 9.43
N ASP A 137 12.88 15.58 10.45
CA ASP A 137 12.32 16.27 11.61
C ASP A 137 11.84 17.68 11.19
N ARG A 138 10.53 17.93 11.23
CA ARG A 138 9.90 19.21 10.86
C ARG A 138 9.62 20.09 12.07
N ASP A 139 9.44 19.52 13.26
CA ASP A 139 9.07 20.26 14.48
C ASP A 139 10.25 20.54 15.44
N GLY A 140 11.43 19.98 15.14
CA GLY A 140 12.69 20.21 15.84
C GLY A 140 12.91 19.32 17.06
N ASP A 141 12.14 18.23 17.22
CA ASP A 141 12.23 17.34 18.38
C ASP A 141 13.31 16.24 18.29
N LYS A 142 14.04 16.20 17.16
CA LYS A 142 15.10 15.24 16.79
C LYS A 142 14.62 13.84 16.42
N ILE A 143 13.31 13.65 16.20
CA ILE A 143 12.74 12.42 15.70
C ILE A 143 12.17 12.69 14.30
N PRO A 144 12.57 11.94 13.25
CA PRO A 144 12.04 12.19 11.92
C PRO A 144 10.52 11.98 11.83
N ASP A 145 9.82 12.93 11.22
CA ASP A 145 8.38 12.88 11.02
C ASP A 145 8.00 12.07 9.77
N ILE A 146 6.83 11.47 9.80
CA ILE A 146 6.41 10.51 8.78
C ILE A 146 5.34 11.16 7.90
N THR A 147 5.58 11.12 6.58
CA THR A 147 4.55 11.52 5.62
C THR A 147 3.60 10.36 5.34
N TYR A 148 2.31 10.61 5.55
CA TYR A 148 1.21 9.71 5.24
C TYR A 148 0.44 10.19 4.02
N ILE A 149 0.13 9.29 3.10
CA ILE A 149 -0.68 9.58 1.92
C ILE A 149 -1.99 8.78 2.03
N THR A 150 -3.12 9.49 1.93
CA THR A 150 -4.45 8.87 1.96
C THR A 150 -5.06 8.87 0.58
N TYR A 151 -5.55 7.70 0.17
CA TYR A 151 -6.30 7.49 -1.06
C TYR A 151 -7.68 6.89 -0.77
N LYS A 152 -8.61 7.11 -1.70
CA LYS A 152 -9.95 6.50 -1.71
C LYS A 152 -10.32 6.01 -3.10
N ARG A 153 -11.31 5.14 -3.17
CA ARG A 153 -11.90 4.64 -4.44
C ARG A 153 -13.41 4.77 -4.44
#